data_AF-A0A3N7HI81-F1
#
_entry.id   AF-A0A3N7HI81-F1
#
_cell.length_a   1.000
_cell.length_b   1.000
_cell.length_c   1.000
_cell.angle_alpha   90.00
_cell.angle_beta   90.00
_cell.angle_gamma   90.00
#
_symmetry.space_group_name_H-M   'P 1'
#
loop_
_entity.id
_entity.type
_entity.pdbx_description
1 polymer ?
#
loop_
_entity_poly.entity_id
_entity_poly.type
_entity_poly.pdbx_seq_one_letter_code
_entity_poly.pdbx_strand_id
1 'polypeptide(L)'
;MQLHSEVPPAICWFPRLGAGYQFRSTTHVKAIVTAAWLLMTELYAYLEDLEGAREQSEVAALVRVKIAELLLQVDCVLCGADLPDEMHRLPLLMQYGLGDVAALDGPAAIEALGLDRVMDAAEVQRLTDTMTALIRAFPLELVDALKPENQGRLLRFLRFANKACEKVGCDAGFLAPLMRSL
;
A
#
# COMPACT_ATOMS: atom_id res chain seq x y z
N MET A 1 -27.60 -24.06 -15.03
CA MET A 1 -27.20 -23.47 -13.74
C MET A 1 -25.80 -23.99 -13.44
N GLN A 2 -24.79 -23.35 -14.02
CA GLN A 2 -23.38 -23.72 -13.82
C GLN A 2 -22.85 -22.89 -12.66
N LEU A 3 -22.45 -23.58 -11.59
CA LEU A 3 -21.63 -23.02 -10.53
C LEU A 3 -20.26 -22.73 -11.14
N HIS A 4 -20.05 -21.50 -11.58
CA HIS A 4 -18.71 -20.99 -11.80
C HIS A 4 -18.01 -20.96 -10.44
N SER A 5 -17.17 -21.98 -10.19
CA SER A 5 -16.10 -21.89 -9.22
C SER A 5 -15.08 -20.89 -9.77
N GLU A 6 -15.42 -19.60 -9.70
CA GLU A 6 -14.50 -18.53 -10.07
C GLU A 6 -13.46 -18.43 -8.96
N VAL A 7 -12.28 -18.99 -9.23
CA VAL A 7 -11.06 -18.54 -8.56
C VAL A 7 -10.99 -17.04 -8.83
N PRO A 8 -11.01 -16.17 -7.81
CA PRO A 8 -10.95 -14.74 -8.03
C PRO A 8 -9.69 -14.42 -8.85
N PRO A 9 -9.78 -13.56 -9.87
CA PRO A 9 -8.65 -13.25 -10.73
C PRO A 9 -7.47 -12.78 -9.87
N ALA A 10 -6.28 -13.31 -10.15
CA ALA A 10 -5.09 -12.96 -9.40
C ALA A 10 -4.81 -11.45 -9.53
N ILE A 11 -4.64 -10.77 -8.39
CA ILE A 11 -4.40 -9.33 -8.35
C ILE A 11 -3.04 -9.02 -8.99
N CYS A 12 -3.03 -8.10 -9.96
CA CYS A 12 -1.81 -7.62 -10.59
C CYS A 12 -1.30 -6.39 -9.82
N TRP A 13 -0.38 -6.61 -8.88
CA TRP A 13 0.19 -5.52 -8.09
C TRP A 13 1.19 -4.69 -8.89
N PHE A 14 1.12 -3.37 -8.71
CA PHE A 14 1.99 -2.36 -9.31
C PHE A 14 2.14 -2.48 -10.84
N PRO A 15 1.04 -2.61 -11.60
CA PRO A 15 1.06 -2.96 -13.02
C PRO A 15 1.90 -1.97 -13.85
N ARG A 16 1.92 -0.69 -13.48
CA ARG A 16 2.71 0.33 -14.20
C ARG A 16 4.18 0.37 -13.82
N LEU A 17 4.55 -0.05 -12.61
CA LEU A 17 5.96 -0.16 -12.23
C LEU A 17 6.65 -1.29 -13.03
N GLY A 18 5.91 -2.34 -13.40
CA GLY A 18 6.40 -3.43 -14.24
C GLY A 18 6.32 -3.19 -15.76
N ALA A 19 5.50 -2.23 -16.21
CA ALA A 19 5.12 -2.11 -17.63
C ALA A 19 5.96 -1.12 -18.48
N GLY A 20 7.05 -0.56 -17.94
CA GLY A 20 8.01 0.23 -18.74
C GLY A 20 7.50 1.60 -19.22
N TYR A 21 6.54 2.20 -18.49
CA TYR A 21 6.04 3.53 -18.81
C TYR A 21 7.13 4.62 -18.71
N GLN A 22 7.05 5.62 -19.59
CA GLN A 22 7.92 6.80 -19.52
C GLN A 22 7.42 7.76 -18.45
N PHE A 23 8.24 7.97 -17.43
CA PHE A 23 7.98 8.97 -16.39
C PHE A 23 9.09 10.02 -16.38
N ARG A 24 8.78 11.22 -15.87
CA ARG A 24 9.83 12.15 -15.45
C ARG A 24 10.61 11.51 -14.30
N SER A 25 11.90 11.27 -14.52
CA SER A 25 12.77 10.48 -13.62
C SER A 25 12.72 10.97 -12.18
N THR A 26 12.78 12.28 -11.94
CA THR A 26 12.71 12.88 -10.60
C THR A 26 11.36 12.60 -9.92
N THR A 27 10.25 12.83 -10.61
CA THR A 27 8.89 12.59 -10.06
C THR A 27 8.69 11.12 -9.72
N HIS A 28 9.13 10.22 -10.61
CA HIS A 28 8.96 8.79 -10.44
C HIS A 28 9.78 8.22 -9.27
N VAL A 29 11.05 8.62 -9.13
CA VAL A 29 11.87 8.20 -8.00
C VAL A 29 11.27 8.69 -6.68
N LYS A 30 10.79 9.94 -6.63
CA LYS A 30 10.09 10.46 -5.44
C LYS A 30 8.86 9.64 -5.11
N ALA A 31 8.01 9.36 -6.10
CA ALA A 31 6.79 8.58 -5.91
C ALA A 31 7.08 7.16 -5.39
N ILE A 32 8.02 6.43 -6.00
CA ILE A 32 8.39 5.07 -5.56
C ILE A 32 8.95 5.10 -4.14
N VAL A 33 9.84 6.04 -3.83
CA VAL A 33 10.45 6.16 -2.50
C VAL A 33 9.41 6.52 -1.44
N THR A 34 8.48 7.42 -1.74
CA THR A 34 7.35 7.77 -0.84
C THR A 34 6.41 6.59 -0.66
N ALA A 35 6.03 5.89 -1.73
CA ALA A 35 5.19 4.69 -1.64
C ALA A 35 5.87 3.62 -0.78
N ALA A 36 7.15 3.36 -1.00
CA ALA A 36 7.92 2.41 -0.20
C ALA A 36 7.93 2.81 1.29
N TRP A 37 8.14 4.09 1.58
CA TRP A 37 8.12 4.61 2.96
C TRP A 37 6.78 4.35 3.63
N LEU A 38 5.67 4.74 2.99
CA LEU A 38 4.31 4.53 3.50
C LEU A 38 4.00 3.05 3.75
N LEU A 39 4.40 2.16 2.85
CA LEU A 39 4.23 0.72 3.02
C LEU A 39 5.09 0.16 4.17
N MET A 40 6.29 0.68 4.38
CA MET A 40 7.18 0.23 5.46
C MET A 40 6.73 0.70 6.84
N THR A 41 6.18 1.91 6.95
CA THR A 41 5.83 2.52 8.25
C THR A 41 4.38 2.32 8.63
N GLU A 42 3.45 2.47 7.68
CA GLU A 42 2.02 2.41 7.97
C GLU A 42 1.46 1.00 7.75
N LEU A 43 1.73 0.38 6.59
CA LEU A 43 1.11 -0.91 6.27
C LEU A 43 1.56 -2.01 7.24
N TYR A 44 2.84 -2.06 7.61
CA TYR A 44 3.29 -3.03 8.62
C TYR A 44 2.63 -2.81 9.98
N ALA A 45 2.42 -1.55 10.40
CA ALA A 45 1.69 -1.25 11.63
C ALA A 45 0.26 -1.74 11.56
N TYR A 46 -0.44 -1.46 10.45
CA TYR A 46 -1.80 -1.95 10.27
C TYR A 46 -1.87 -3.47 10.18
N LEU A 47 -0.87 -4.16 9.65
CA LEU A 47 -0.84 -5.63 9.66
C LEU A 47 -0.62 -6.21 11.05
N GLU A 48 0.21 -5.56 11.88
CA GLU A 48 0.38 -5.93 13.29
C GLU A 48 -0.92 -5.71 14.08
N ASP A 49 -1.56 -4.55 13.92
CA ASP A 49 -2.85 -4.22 14.53
C ASP A 49 -3.95 -5.18 14.06
N LEU A 50 -3.97 -5.54 12.78
CA LEU A 50 -4.95 -6.46 12.19
C LEU A 50 -4.84 -7.87 12.80
N GLU A 51 -3.62 -8.38 12.99
CA GLU A 51 -3.40 -9.67 13.66
C GLU A 51 -3.76 -9.57 15.16
N GLY A 52 -3.41 -8.47 15.83
CA GLY A 52 -3.80 -8.22 17.22
C GLY A 52 -5.33 -8.13 17.42
N ALA A 53 -6.04 -7.66 16.40
CA ALA A 53 -7.50 -7.51 16.39
C ALA A 53 -8.25 -8.76 15.88
N ARG A 54 -7.58 -9.91 15.70
CA ARG A 54 -8.16 -11.11 15.06
C ARG A 54 -9.49 -11.59 15.66
N GLU A 55 -9.64 -11.49 16.97
CA GLU A 55 -10.84 -11.89 17.71
C GLU A 55 -11.82 -10.72 17.95
N GLN A 56 -11.52 -9.53 17.43
CA GLN A 56 -12.26 -8.28 17.63
C GLN A 56 -12.74 -7.73 16.28
N SER A 57 -13.85 -8.28 15.77
CA SER A 57 -14.39 -7.99 14.43
C SER A 57 -14.49 -6.49 14.10
N GLU A 58 -14.98 -5.68 15.04
CA GLU A 58 -15.16 -4.23 14.82
C GLU A 58 -13.82 -3.48 14.70
N VAL A 59 -12.83 -3.86 15.51
CA VAL A 59 -11.47 -3.28 15.45
C VAL A 59 -10.79 -3.70 14.16
N ALA A 60 -10.87 -4.98 13.78
CA ALA A 60 -10.33 -5.47 12.52
C ALA A 60 -10.98 -4.78 11.31
N ALA A 61 -12.29 -4.48 11.37
CA ALA A 61 -12.99 -3.75 10.33
C ALA A 61 -12.48 -2.31 10.19
N LEU A 62 -12.19 -1.64 11.31
CA LEU A 62 -11.58 -0.30 11.29
C LEU A 62 -10.17 -0.33 10.69
N VAL A 63 -9.33 -1.29 11.08
CA VAL A 63 -7.98 -1.45 10.52
C VAL A 63 -8.04 -1.72 9.01
N ARG A 64 -8.99 -2.55 8.55
CA ARG A 64 -9.23 -2.77 7.10
C ARG A 64 -9.55 -1.47 6.36
N VAL A 65 -10.37 -0.59 6.96
CA VAL A 65 -10.65 0.73 6.37
C VAL A 65 -9.37 1.57 6.26
N LYS A 66 -8.55 1.61 7.32
CA LYS A 66 -7.26 2.33 7.30
C LYS A 66 -6.30 1.78 6.25
N ILE A 67 -6.26 0.46 6.06
CA ILE A 67 -5.51 -0.17 4.97
C ILE A 67 -6.03 0.30 3.61
N ALA A 68 -7.35 0.30 3.38
CA ALA A 68 -7.93 0.76 2.12
C ALA A 68 -7.57 2.24 1.82
N GLU A 69 -7.67 3.11 2.82
CA GLU A 69 -7.29 4.52 2.69
C GLU A 69 -5.79 4.71 2.40
N LEU A 70 -4.94 3.90 3.04
CA LEU A 70 -3.50 3.89 2.77
C LEU A 70 -3.21 3.45 1.33
N LEU A 71 -3.90 2.42 0.83
CA LEU A 71 -3.72 1.97 -0.56
C LEU A 71 -4.12 3.04 -1.56
N LEU A 72 -5.22 3.78 -1.32
CA LEU A 72 -5.56 4.94 -2.14
C LEU A 72 -4.48 6.02 -2.06
N GLN A 73 -3.96 6.31 -0.86
CA GLN A 73 -2.88 7.28 -0.71
C GLN A 73 -1.63 6.87 -1.51
N VAL A 74 -1.26 5.60 -1.46
CA VAL A 74 -0.16 5.04 -2.27
C VAL A 74 -0.49 5.15 -3.76
N ASP A 75 -1.72 4.88 -4.17
CA ASP A 75 -2.16 5.01 -5.56
C ASP A 75 -2.06 6.45 -6.07
N CYS A 76 -2.53 7.44 -5.29
CA CYS A 76 -2.38 8.86 -5.60
C CYS A 76 -0.90 9.24 -5.73
N VAL A 77 -0.04 8.78 -4.81
CA VAL A 77 1.41 9.02 -4.86
C VAL A 77 2.03 8.46 -6.14
N LEU A 78 1.71 7.22 -6.50
CA LEU A 78 2.25 6.57 -7.69
C LEU A 78 1.74 7.22 -8.99
N CYS A 79 0.47 7.62 -9.02
CA CYS A 79 -0.13 8.35 -10.13
C CYS A 79 0.34 9.82 -10.24
N GLY A 80 0.96 10.36 -9.19
CA GLY A 80 1.28 11.79 -9.09
C GLY A 80 0.03 12.68 -8.94
N ALA A 81 -1.04 12.14 -8.36
CA ALA A 81 -2.27 12.86 -8.07
C ALA A 81 -2.24 13.50 -6.67
N ASP A 82 -3.03 14.54 -6.47
CA ASP A 82 -3.22 15.14 -5.15
C ASP A 82 -3.95 14.17 -4.23
N LEU A 83 -3.49 14.09 -2.99
CA LEU A 83 -4.10 13.26 -1.96
C LEU A 83 -5.41 13.92 -1.48
N PRO A 84 -6.57 13.28 -1.64
CA PRO A 84 -7.80 13.78 -1.05
C PRO A 84 -7.74 13.83 0.48
N ASP A 85 -8.57 14.70 1.05
CA ASP A 85 -8.84 14.72 2.49
C ASP A 85 -9.22 13.31 2.99
N GLU A 86 -8.83 12.97 4.21
CA GLU A 86 -9.04 11.65 4.79
C GLU A 86 -10.51 11.22 4.72
N MET A 87 -11.45 12.13 4.99
CA MET A 87 -12.89 11.83 4.94
C MET A 87 -13.40 11.42 3.55
N HIS A 88 -12.64 11.73 2.50
CA HIS A 88 -13.00 11.43 1.11
C HIS A 88 -12.27 10.22 0.54
N ARG A 89 -11.28 9.65 1.26
CA ARG A 89 -10.45 8.56 0.73
C ARG A 89 -11.27 7.30 0.48
N LEU A 90 -11.95 6.76 1.50
CA LEU A 90 -12.73 5.54 1.33
C LEU A 90 -13.83 5.68 0.25
N PRO A 91 -14.66 6.75 0.23
CA PRO A 91 -15.63 6.95 -0.85
C PRO A 91 -15.00 6.99 -2.26
N LEU A 92 -13.84 7.63 -2.42
CA LEU A 92 -13.15 7.70 -3.70
C LEU A 92 -12.60 6.35 -4.14
N LEU A 93 -12.01 5.58 -3.23
CA LEU A 93 -11.57 4.20 -3.53
C LEU A 93 -12.75 3.34 -3.98
N MET A 94 -13.88 3.43 -3.28
CA MET A 94 -15.08 2.65 -3.61
C MET A 94 -15.65 3.03 -4.99
N GLN A 95 -15.49 4.28 -5.42
CA GLN A 95 -16.00 4.76 -6.71
C GLN A 95 -15.03 4.49 -7.86
N TYR A 96 -13.73 4.70 -7.67
CA TYR A 96 -12.73 4.74 -8.74
C TYR A 96 -11.71 3.60 -8.69
N GLY A 97 -11.60 2.89 -7.58
CA GLY A 97 -10.68 1.77 -7.40
C GLY A 97 -9.23 2.19 -7.21
N LEU A 98 -8.31 1.31 -7.66
CA LEU A 98 -6.86 1.43 -7.52
C LEU A 98 -6.20 1.17 -8.88
N GLY A 99 -5.71 2.22 -9.53
CA GLY A 99 -5.14 2.12 -10.87
C GLY A 99 -3.70 1.60 -10.86
N ASP A 100 -2.82 2.30 -10.16
CA ASP A 100 -1.38 2.05 -10.16
C ASP A 100 -0.96 1.02 -9.10
N VAL A 101 -1.78 0.80 -8.07
CA VAL A 101 -1.54 -0.24 -7.07
C VAL A 101 -1.98 -1.62 -7.56
N ALA A 102 -3.16 -1.76 -8.18
CA ALA A 102 -3.73 -3.09 -8.46
C ALA A 102 -4.50 -3.23 -9.81
N ALA A 103 -4.65 -2.14 -10.58
CA ALA A 103 -5.56 -2.07 -11.74
C ALA A 103 -6.97 -2.62 -11.46
N LEU A 104 -7.52 -2.30 -10.29
CA LEU A 104 -8.88 -2.68 -9.89
C LEU A 104 -9.80 -1.48 -10.00
N ASP A 105 -11.01 -1.68 -10.51
CA ASP A 105 -12.08 -0.68 -10.38
C ASP A 105 -12.67 -0.70 -8.95
N GLY A 106 -13.60 0.22 -8.67
CA GLY A 106 -14.20 0.37 -7.34
C GLY A 106 -14.81 -0.94 -6.80
N PRO A 107 -15.72 -1.61 -7.54
CA PRO A 107 -16.29 -2.89 -7.12
C PRO A 107 -15.24 -3.98 -6.88
N ALA A 108 -14.24 -4.12 -7.77
CA ALA A 108 -13.21 -5.13 -7.60
C ALA A 108 -12.29 -4.81 -6.40
N ALA A 109 -12.03 -3.54 -6.11
CA ALA A 109 -11.27 -3.13 -4.93
C ALA A 109 -12.04 -3.42 -3.63
N ILE A 110 -13.36 -3.17 -3.61
CA ILE A 110 -14.24 -3.52 -2.48
C ILE A 110 -14.15 -5.02 -2.20
N GLU A 111 -14.28 -5.85 -3.24
CA GLU A 111 -14.24 -7.29 -3.10
C GLU A 111 -12.86 -7.79 -2.64
N ALA A 112 -11.78 -7.31 -3.28
CA ALA A 112 -10.42 -7.72 -2.97
C ALA A 112 -10.02 -7.38 -1.53
N LEU A 113 -10.42 -6.20 -1.06
CA LEU A 113 -10.18 -5.75 0.31
C LEU A 113 -11.20 -6.30 1.31
N GLY A 114 -12.29 -6.89 0.84
CA GLY A 114 -13.37 -7.43 1.66
C GLY A 114 -14.25 -6.37 2.32
N LEU A 115 -14.31 -5.13 1.80
CA LEU A 115 -15.02 -4.02 2.44
C LEU A 115 -16.53 -4.26 2.63
N ASP A 116 -17.09 -5.21 1.88
CA ASP A 116 -18.49 -5.66 1.93
C ASP A 116 -18.73 -6.87 2.85
N ARG A 117 -17.68 -7.38 3.52
CA ARG A 117 -17.73 -8.58 4.37
C ARG A 117 -17.55 -8.23 5.85
N VAL A 118 -18.09 -9.09 6.71
CA VAL A 118 -17.79 -9.04 8.16
C VAL A 118 -16.35 -9.48 8.38
N MET A 119 -15.62 -8.79 9.26
CA MET A 119 -14.26 -9.19 9.63
C MET A 119 -14.31 -10.31 10.68
N ASP A 120 -14.06 -11.54 10.26
CA ASP A 120 -13.77 -12.66 11.16
C ASP A 120 -12.30 -13.11 11.03
N ALA A 121 -11.89 -14.11 11.80
CA ALA A 121 -10.52 -14.59 11.79
C ALA A 121 -10.04 -15.12 10.41
N ALA A 122 -10.95 -15.62 9.56
CA ALA A 122 -10.61 -16.08 8.22
C ALA A 122 -10.43 -14.88 7.27
N GLU A 123 -11.25 -13.86 7.42
CA GLU A 123 -11.16 -12.60 6.68
C GLU A 123 -9.87 -11.84 7.01
N VAL A 124 -9.51 -11.78 8.29
CA VAL A 124 -8.23 -11.24 8.79
C VAL A 124 -7.08 -11.91 8.07
N GLN A 125 -7.04 -13.25 8.08
CA GLN A 125 -5.99 -14.01 7.41
C GLN A 125 -5.94 -13.72 5.90
N ARG A 126 -7.09 -13.67 5.22
CA ARG A 126 -7.15 -13.40 3.77
C ARG A 126 -6.61 -12.01 3.45
N LEU A 127 -6.98 -11.00 4.22
CA LEU A 127 -6.48 -9.64 4.03
C LEU A 127 -4.97 -9.55 4.29
N THR A 128 -4.48 -10.18 5.36
CA THR A 128 -3.04 -10.29 5.66
C THR A 128 -2.26 -10.97 4.53
N ASP A 129 -2.79 -12.06 3.97
CA ASP A 129 -2.16 -12.77 2.84
C ASP A 129 -2.15 -11.89 1.57
N THR A 130 -3.24 -11.17 1.33
CA THR A 130 -3.38 -10.24 0.20
C THR A 130 -2.36 -9.10 0.29
N MET A 131 -2.22 -8.49 1.48
CA MET A 131 -1.25 -7.42 1.72
C MET A 131 0.19 -7.95 1.71
N THR A 132 0.43 -9.17 2.17
CA THR A 132 1.73 -9.84 2.05
C THR A 132 2.10 -10.06 0.59
N ALA A 133 1.14 -10.41 -0.27
CA ALA A 133 1.36 -10.51 -1.71
C ALA A 133 1.70 -9.16 -2.34
N LEU A 134 1.01 -8.08 -1.95
CA LEU A 134 1.34 -6.71 -2.34
C LEU A 134 2.79 -6.35 -1.94
N ILE A 135 3.16 -6.57 -0.68
CA ILE A 135 4.51 -6.27 -0.17
C ILE A 135 5.58 -7.00 -0.99
N ARG A 136 5.36 -8.27 -1.30
CA ARG A 136 6.29 -9.09 -2.11
C ARG A 136 6.39 -8.63 -3.56
N ALA A 137 5.34 -8.02 -4.10
CA ALA A 137 5.31 -7.53 -5.48
C ALA A 137 5.94 -6.13 -5.63
N PHE A 138 6.19 -5.41 -4.53
CA PHE A 138 6.82 -4.09 -4.60
C PHE A 138 8.27 -4.21 -5.12
N PRO A 139 8.73 -3.33 -6.03
CA PRO A 139 10.01 -3.50 -6.71
C PRO A 139 11.24 -3.24 -5.82
N LEU A 140 11.06 -2.60 -4.66
CA LEU A 140 12.11 -2.40 -3.67
C LEU A 140 11.91 -3.33 -2.48
N GLU A 141 13.00 -3.68 -1.81
CA GLU A 141 12.91 -4.39 -0.53
C GLU A 141 12.20 -3.50 0.50
N LEU A 142 10.96 -3.89 0.85
CA LEU A 142 10.23 -3.31 1.97
C LEU A 142 10.71 -3.94 3.27
N VAL A 143 10.98 -3.08 4.25
CA VAL A 143 11.48 -3.45 5.57
C VAL A 143 10.42 -3.09 6.59
N ASP A 144 10.04 -4.07 7.41
CA ASP A 144 9.22 -3.82 8.60
C ASP A 144 9.97 -2.89 9.55
N ALA A 145 9.53 -1.62 9.59
CA ALA A 145 10.21 -0.54 10.30
C ALA A 145 9.96 -0.57 11.82
N LEU A 146 8.98 -1.35 12.29
CA LEU A 146 8.59 -1.43 13.70
C LEU A 146 9.53 -2.33 14.50
N LYS A 147 10.15 -3.30 13.83
CA LYS A 147 11.03 -4.27 14.46
C LYS A 147 12.42 -3.70 14.75
N PRO A 148 12.87 -3.67 16.03
CA PRO A 148 14.19 -3.15 16.38
C PRO A 148 15.35 -3.82 15.61
N GLU A 149 15.26 -5.12 15.34
CA GLU A 149 16.25 -5.88 14.56
C GLU A 149 16.39 -5.39 13.11
N ASN A 150 15.38 -4.69 12.58
CA ASN A 150 15.38 -4.16 11.22
C ASN A 150 15.93 -2.74 11.10
N GLN A 151 16.30 -2.06 12.20
CA GLN A 151 16.83 -0.68 12.17
C GLN A 151 18.01 -0.52 11.19
N GLY A 152 18.92 -1.51 11.15
CA GLY A 152 20.03 -1.51 10.22
C GLY A 152 19.61 -1.61 8.75
N ARG A 153 18.52 -2.32 8.45
CA ARG A 153 17.93 -2.43 7.10
C ARG A 153 17.21 -1.13 6.71
N LEU A 154 16.48 -0.52 7.64
CA LEU A 154 15.83 0.78 7.44
C LEU A 154 16.85 1.89 7.09
N LEU A 155 17.96 1.94 7.81
CA LEU A 155 19.06 2.89 7.50
C LEU A 155 19.70 2.63 6.13
N ARG A 156 19.73 1.36 5.67
CA ARG A 156 20.19 1.03 4.31
C ARG A 156 19.19 1.48 3.26
N PHE A 157 17.89 1.31 3.50
CA PHE A 157 16.84 1.84 2.64
C PHE A 157 16.97 3.36 2.48
N LEU A 158 17.06 4.11 3.58
CA LEU A 158 17.17 5.59 3.54
C LEU A 158 18.39 6.05 2.73
N ARG A 159 19.52 5.36 2.89
CA ARG A 159 20.73 5.63 2.12
C ARG A 159 20.56 5.30 0.64
N PHE A 160 19.87 4.21 0.31
CA PHE A 160 19.53 3.86 -1.06
C PHE A 160 18.61 4.91 -1.69
N ALA A 161 17.55 5.32 -0.98
CA ALA A 161 16.61 6.34 -1.41
C ALA A 161 17.33 7.66 -1.71
N ASN A 162 18.22 8.12 -0.83
CA ASN A 162 19.02 9.32 -1.07
C ASN A 162 19.89 9.20 -2.34
N LYS A 163 20.59 8.08 -2.51
CA LYS A 163 21.39 7.83 -3.72
C LYS A 163 20.55 7.78 -4.99
N ALA A 164 19.34 7.21 -4.93
CA ALA A 164 18.42 7.18 -6.06
C ALA A 164 17.97 8.59 -6.46
N CYS A 165 17.68 9.44 -5.48
CA CYS A 165 17.34 10.85 -5.68
C CYS A 165 18.50 11.63 -6.30
N GLU A 166 19.72 11.49 -5.78
CA GLU A 166 20.91 12.16 -6.30
C GLU A 166 21.15 11.84 -7.79
N LYS A 167 20.93 10.59 -8.20
CA LYS A 167 21.06 10.16 -9.60
C LYS A 167 20.08 10.85 -10.55
N VAL A 168 18.96 11.35 -10.05
CA VAL A 168 17.95 12.06 -10.83
C VAL A 168 17.93 13.57 -10.52
N GLY A 169 18.99 14.08 -9.90
CA GLY A 169 19.19 15.51 -9.66
C GLY A 169 18.29 16.10 -8.56
N CYS A 170 17.85 15.30 -7.59
CA CYS A 170 17.13 15.81 -6.42
C CYS A 170 17.65 15.23 -5.10
N ASP A 171 17.19 15.77 -3.98
CA ASP A 171 17.45 15.24 -2.64
C ASP A 171 16.22 14.50 -2.07
N ALA A 172 16.46 13.69 -1.03
CA ALA A 172 15.42 12.95 -0.33
C ALA A 172 14.70 13.75 0.78
N GLY A 173 14.84 15.08 0.82
CA GLY A 173 14.24 15.93 1.84
C GLY A 173 12.71 15.91 1.88
N PHE A 174 12.06 15.45 0.80
CA PHE A 174 10.61 15.21 0.75
C PHE A 174 10.15 14.10 1.71
N LEU A 175 11.06 13.24 2.19
CA LEU A 175 10.74 12.26 3.23
C LEU A 175 10.65 12.89 4.63
N ALA A 176 11.30 14.03 4.88
CA ALA A 176 11.40 14.59 6.22
C ALA A 176 10.03 14.91 6.87
N PRO A 177 9.02 15.44 6.14
CA PRO A 177 7.66 15.59 6.69
C PRO A 177 7.02 14.24 7.07
N LEU A 178 7.21 13.20 6.26
CA LEU A 178 6.66 11.86 6.49
C LEU A 178 7.33 11.14 7.67
N MET A 179 8.59 11.48 7.97
CA MET A 179 9.31 10.94 9.11
C MET A 179 8.90 11.59 10.44
N ARG A 180 8.37 12.82 10.40
CA ARG A 180 7.93 13.58 11.59
C ARG A 180 6.49 13.31 11.97
N SER A 181 5.71 12.69 11.09
CA SER A 181 4.32 12.30 11.34
C SER A 181 4.18 10.93 12.01
N LEU A 182 5.29 10.27 12.33
CA LEU A 182 5.38 9.08 13.17
C LEU A 182 5.40 9.49 14.66
#